data_AF-A0A0J7YRI2-F1
#
_entry.id   AF-A0A0J7YRI2-F1
#
_cell.length_a   1.000
_cell.length_b   1.000
_cell.length_c   1.000
_cell.angle_alpha   90.00
_cell.angle_beta   90.00
_cell.angle_gamma   90.00
#
_symmetry.space_group_name_H-M   'P 1'
#
loop_
_entity.id
_entity.type
_entity.pdbx_description
1 polymer ?
#
loop_
_entity_poly.entity_id
_entity_poly.type
_entity_poly.pdbx_seq_one_letter_code
_entity_poly.pdbx_strand_id
1 'polypeptide(L)'
;SLTTHPWLADHAAGGTTLVPGAALTDLLIRAGDETGTSLLSELVIEAPLLIPTDGSVQIRVTVSEPDATGQRTAQVHSRPQDAAPGTPFARHASARLSQEAPAPDFDLTQWPPPGATPVPEAAQHAYGQLEKTGYGYGPAFRGLRAAWTLGPDVYAEVTLPEEAGRPEGYGLHPALLDACLHAGVFREREGGASEQPLMLPFAWNDVRLYATGATTLRVRLSFEGSDSVTVRLADATGAPVASVDSLVSRPVSGELGRGRGDASREQLFRVAWGPTSVKRQGAALDAVPVATAEDVRAVAEAGDAPEVLLLDVVGDDASAAEVRELTTRVLEVVQAWSTEPRLQDTRLLAVTHGAVAVTADEELSDLPAAAAAGLLRSAQAENPRRIVLIDTDDSARSLDALPDVLASGELHVAVRNGTILAPRLTRTLPSAGDRPLDPDGTILITGGTGTLGRLVAHHLITHHGARHLLLT
;
A
#
# COMPACT_ATOMS: atom_id res chain seq x y z
N SER A 1 4.89 -21.32 17.06
CA SER A 1 4.59 -20.30 18.08
C SER A 1 5.89 -19.92 18.75
N LEU A 2 5.89 -18.86 19.56
CA LEU A 2 7.04 -18.50 20.38
C LEU A 2 7.32 -19.55 21.48
N THR A 3 6.37 -20.40 21.84
CA THR A 3 6.59 -21.50 22.78
C THR A 3 7.40 -22.64 22.17
N THR A 4 7.13 -23.02 20.91
CA THR A 4 7.81 -24.15 20.25
C THR A 4 9.09 -23.73 19.52
N HIS A 5 9.16 -22.48 19.09
CA HIS A 5 10.30 -21.92 18.37
C HIS A 5 10.66 -20.57 19.03
N PRO A 6 11.22 -20.59 20.25
CA PRO A 6 11.44 -19.38 21.05
C PRO A 6 12.41 -18.40 20.40
N TRP A 7 13.36 -18.90 19.60
CA TRP A 7 14.29 -18.07 18.84
C TRP A 7 13.57 -17.06 17.92
N LEU A 8 12.35 -17.36 17.45
CA LEU A 8 11.59 -16.43 16.62
C LEU A 8 11.22 -15.13 17.33
N ALA A 9 11.19 -15.10 18.67
CA ALA A 9 10.93 -13.87 19.42
C ALA A 9 12.02 -12.82 19.22
N ASP A 10 13.23 -13.26 18.89
CA ASP A 10 14.43 -12.45 18.72
C ASP A 10 14.58 -11.87 17.30
N HIS A 11 13.56 -12.00 16.44
CA HIS A 11 13.53 -11.36 15.13
C HIS A 11 12.34 -10.41 15.00
N ALA A 12 12.64 -9.12 15.17
CA ALA A 12 11.70 -8.04 15.02
C ALA A 12 12.19 -6.96 14.06
N ALA A 13 11.25 -6.24 13.45
CA ALA A 13 11.52 -5.09 12.61
C ALA A 13 10.42 -4.03 12.87
N GLY A 14 10.82 -2.77 13.10
CA GLY A 14 9.89 -1.71 13.48
C GLY A 14 9.09 -2.05 14.76
N GLY A 15 9.72 -2.72 15.72
CA GLY A 15 9.09 -3.16 16.97
C GLY A 15 8.11 -4.33 16.85
N THR A 16 7.97 -4.94 15.66
CA THR A 16 7.04 -6.05 15.42
C THR A 16 7.79 -7.35 15.20
N THR A 17 7.44 -8.43 15.92
CA THR A 17 7.99 -9.77 15.72
C THR A 17 7.40 -10.44 14.48
N LEU A 18 8.27 -10.92 13.59
CA LEU A 18 7.88 -11.55 12.34
C LEU A 18 8.80 -12.72 12.00
N VAL A 19 8.29 -13.66 11.21
CA VAL A 19 9.10 -14.75 10.64
C VAL A 19 10.14 -14.15 9.66
N PRO A 20 11.44 -14.47 9.80
CA PRO A 20 12.47 -13.99 8.89
C PRO A 20 12.27 -14.56 7.49
N GLY A 21 12.69 -13.80 6.46
CA GLY A 21 12.71 -14.31 5.08
C GLY A 21 13.49 -15.61 4.95
N ALA A 22 14.59 -15.75 5.69
CA ALA A 22 15.40 -16.97 5.78
C ALA A 22 14.60 -18.22 6.19
N ALA A 23 13.59 -18.09 7.05
CA ALA A 23 12.74 -19.22 7.45
C ALA A 23 11.76 -19.61 6.35
N LEU A 24 11.24 -18.65 5.58
CA LEU A 24 10.41 -18.94 4.40
C LEU A 24 11.25 -19.64 3.32
N THR A 25 12.49 -19.22 3.13
CA THR A 25 13.46 -19.86 2.23
C THR A 25 13.70 -21.33 2.62
N ASP A 26 14.01 -21.62 3.88
CA ASP A 26 14.23 -22.99 4.36
C ASP A 26 12.98 -23.88 4.19
N LEU A 27 11.78 -23.36 4.52
CA LEU A 27 10.51 -24.07 4.28
C LEU A 27 10.30 -24.46 2.82
N LEU A 28 10.65 -23.56 1.89
CA LEU A 28 10.47 -23.77 0.47
C LEU A 28 11.51 -24.72 -0.13
N ILE A 29 12.77 -24.63 0.31
CA ILE A 29 13.80 -25.61 -0.06
C ILE A 29 13.39 -27.00 0.43
N ARG A 30 12.97 -27.12 1.69
CA ARG A 30 12.53 -28.40 2.24
C ARG A 30 11.33 -28.98 1.49
N ALA A 31 10.38 -28.13 1.07
CA ALA A 31 9.25 -28.55 0.23
C ALA A 31 9.69 -28.99 -1.17
N GLY A 32 10.71 -28.33 -1.74
CA GLY A 32 11.36 -28.75 -2.99
C GLY A 32 12.06 -30.10 -2.88
N ASP A 33 12.69 -30.40 -1.75
CA ASP A 33 13.30 -31.71 -1.49
C ASP A 33 12.27 -32.84 -1.53
N GLU A 34 11.05 -32.61 -1.03
CA GLU A 34 9.96 -33.61 -1.11
C GLU A 34 9.54 -33.94 -2.55
N THR A 35 9.84 -33.06 -3.51
CA THR A 35 9.45 -33.19 -4.91
C THR A 35 10.63 -33.33 -5.87
N GLY A 36 11.87 -33.44 -5.36
CA GLY A 36 13.09 -33.52 -6.17
C GLY A 36 13.41 -32.23 -6.94
N THR A 37 12.92 -31.08 -6.48
CA THR A 37 13.12 -29.76 -7.10
C THR A 37 13.65 -28.77 -6.06
N SER A 38 14.87 -29.02 -5.57
CA SER A 38 15.48 -28.31 -4.43
C SER A 38 16.10 -26.96 -4.79
N LEU A 39 16.25 -26.63 -6.07
CA LEU A 39 16.66 -25.28 -6.50
C LEU A 39 15.48 -24.33 -6.35
N LEU A 40 15.63 -23.32 -5.50
CA LEU A 40 14.67 -22.23 -5.37
C LEU A 40 15.04 -21.11 -6.35
N SER A 41 14.54 -21.19 -7.57
CA SER A 41 14.84 -20.24 -8.65
C SER A 41 14.35 -18.83 -8.33
N GLU A 42 13.17 -18.72 -7.72
CA GLU A 42 12.59 -17.44 -7.34
C GLU A 42 11.75 -17.65 -6.08
N LEU A 43 11.89 -16.73 -5.13
CA LEU A 43 11.00 -16.54 -3.99
C LEU A 43 10.65 -15.06 -3.90
N VAL A 44 9.35 -14.75 -3.91
CA VAL A 44 8.83 -13.42 -3.63
C VAL A 44 8.05 -13.45 -2.32
N ILE A 45 8.45 -12.60 -1.38
CA ILE A 45 7.75 -12.37 -0.12
C ILE A 45 6.67 -11.32 -0.37
N GLU A 46 5.41 -11.76 -0.34
CA GLU A 46 4.24 -10.93 -0.65
C GLU A 46 3.72 -10.17 0.56
N ALA A 47 3.82 -10.77 1.76
CA ALA A 47 3.35 -10.17 3.00
C ALA A 47 4.10 -10.74 4.21
N PRO A 48 4.45 -9.91 5.20
CA PRO A 48 5.12 -10.39 6.41
C PRO A 48 4.24 -11.40 7.15
N LEU A 49 4.87 -12.43 7.71
CA LEU A 49 4.20 -13.39 8.56
C LEU A 49 4.46 -13.01 10.02
N LEU A 50 3.49 -12.31 10.61
CA LEU A 50 3.57 -11.85 12.00
C LEU A 50 3.37 -13.01 12.96
N ILE A 51 4.13 -13.01 14.05
CA ILE A 51 4.03 -14.04 15.07
C ILE A 51 3.23 -13.47 16.24
N PRO A 52 2.08 -14.07 16.60
CA PRO A 52 1.32 -13.58 17.72
C PRO A 52 2.09 -13.80 19.03
N THR A 53 1.93 -12.89 19.99
CA THR A 53 2.52 -13.00 21.34
C THR A 53 2.04 -14.28 22.03
N ASP A 54 0.77 -14.62 21.81
CA ASP A 54 0.11 -15.78 22.39
C ASP A 54 -0.49 -16.68 21.29
N GLY A 55 -0.45 -17.99 21.53
CA GLY A 55 -0.97 -18.99 20.60
C GLY A 55 0.00 -19.36 19.48
N SER A 56 -0.53 -19.97 18.42
CA SER A 56 0.27 -20.45 17.29
C SER A 56 -0.35 -20.07 15.95
N VAL A 57 0.47 -20.19 14.90
CA VAL A 57 0.03 -20.15 13.51
C VAL A 57 0.14 -21.54 12.90
N GLN A 58 -0.88 -21.93 12.15
CA GLN A 58 -0.83 -23.05 11.22
C GLN A 58 -0.12 -22.60 9.95
N ILE A 59 0.92 -23.31 9.55
CA ILE A 59 1.63 -23.08 8.29
C ILE A 59 1.17 -24.12 7.27
N ARG A 60 0.97 -23.69 6.03
CA ARG A 60 0.72 -24.56 4.89
C ARG A 60 1.67 -24.18 3.77
N VAL A 61 2.48 -25.14 3.34
CA VAL A 61 3.25 -25.05 2.10
C VAL A 61 2.56 -25.90 1.05
N THR A 62 2.24 -25.33 -0.10
CA THR A 62 1.64 -26.05 -1.23
C THR A 62 2.60 -26.01 -2.40
N VAL A 63 2.80 -27.15 -3.06
CA VAL A 63 3.63 -27.29 -4.26
C VAL A 63 2.73 -27.81 -5.38
N SER A 64 2.81 -27.20 -6.57
CA SER A 64 2.03 -27.62 -7.73
C SER A 64 2.59 -28.88 -8.38
N GLU A 65 1.82 -29.47 -9.28
CA GLU A 65 2.35 -30.39 -10.30
C GLU A 65 3.46 -29.71 -11.12
N PRO A 66 4.39 -30.48 -11.71
CA PRO A 66 5.44 -29.91 -12.54
C PRO A 66 4.84 -29.42 -13.86
N ASP A 67 5.35 -28.30 -14.36
CA ASP A 67 5.01 -27.81 -15.69
C ASP A 67 5.77 -28.57 -16.79
N ALA A 68 5.62 -28.13 -18.05
CA ALA A 68 6.28 -28.75 -19.20
C ALA A 68 7.82 -28.72 -19.15
N THR A 69 8.41 -27.85 -18.32
CA THR A 69 9.85 -27.72 -18.10
C THR A 69 10.33 -28.47 -16.84
N GLY A 70 9.42 -29.11 -16.11
CA GLY A 70 9.72 -29.77 -14.84
C GLY A 70 9.75 -28.83 -13.63
N GLN A 71 9.43 -27.54 -13.82
CA GLN A 71 9.38 -26.56 -12.73
C GLN A 71 8.07 -26.67 -11.97
N ARG A 72 8.10 -26.34 -10.68
CA ARG A 72 6.94 -26.34 -9.80
C ARG A 72 6.75 -24.95 -9.20
N THR A 73 5.51 -24.53 -9.05
CA THR A 73 5.19 -23.36 -8.23
C THR A 73 4.98 -23.80 -6.79
N ALA A 74 5.43 -22.99 -5.83
CA ALA A 74 5.20 -23.23 -4.42
C ALA A 74 4.68 -21.98 -3.72
N GLN A 75 3.90 -22.15 -2.66
CA GLN A 75 3.31 -21.04 -1.91
C GLN A 75 3.32 -21.34 -0.41
N VAL A 76 3.67 -20.34 0.40
CA VAL A 76 3.60 -20.41 1.86
C VAL A 76 2.41 -19.59 2.34
N HIS A 77 1.55 -20.24 3.12
CA HIS A 77 0.40 -19.62 3.74
C HIS A 77 0.39 -19.83 5.24
N SER A 78 -0.26 -18.93 5.96
CA SER A 78 -0.52 -19.09 7.39
C SER A 78 -1.96 -18.76 7.77
N ARG A 79 -2.36 -19.26 8.94
CA ARG A 79 -3.61 -18.89 9.60
C ARG A 79 -3.42 -19.04 11.11
N PRO A 80 -4.02 -18.19 11.97
CA PRO A 80 -4.03 -18.44 13.40
C PRO A 80 -4.57 -19.84 13.73
N GLN A 81 -3.98 -20.53 14.69
CA GLN A 81 -4.37 -21.89 15.06
C GLN A 81 -5.82 -21.95 15.55
N ASP A 82 -6.24 -20.94 16.31
CA ASP A 82 -7.58 -20.84 16.90
C ASP A 82 -8.58 -20.08 16.01
N ALA A 83 -8.25 -19.91 14.73
CA ALA A 83 -9.15 -19.26 13.78
C ALA A 83 -10.45 -20.06 13.61
N ALA A 84 -11.58 -19.35 13.53
CA ALA A 84 -12.89 -19.96 13.32
C ALA A 84 -12.91 -20.82 12.04
N PRO A 85 -13.70 -21.92 12.00
CA PRO A 85 -13.87 -22.72 10.79
C PRO A 85 -14.23 -21.86 9.58
N GLY A 86 -13.62 -22.16 8.42
CA GLY A 86 -13.81 -21.38 7.20
C GLY A 86 -12.93 -20.13 7.07
N THR A 87 -12.19 -19.73 8.12
CA THR A 87 -11.24 -18.61 8.00
C THR A 87 -10.18 -18.93 6.94
N PRO A 88 -9.97 -18.06 5.92
CA PRO A 88 -9.02 -18.32 4.84
C PRO A 88 -7.58 -18.26 5.33
N PHE A 89 -6.69 -18.95 4.62
CA PHE A 89 -5.25 -18.86 4.83
C PHE A 89 -4.71 -17.60 4.14
N ALA A 90 -3.88 -16.83 4.86
CA ALA A 90 -3.17 -15.69 4.29
C ALA A 90 -1.91 -16.18 3.57
N ARG A 91 -1.71 -15.78 2.32
CA ARG A 91 -0.47 -16.05 1.57
C ARG A 91 0.61 -15.05 1.95
N HIS A 92 1.81 -15.56 2.19
CA HIS A 92 3.00 -14.80 2.59
C HIS A 92 4.10 -14.83 1.53
N ALA A 93 4.21 -15.93 0.79
CA ALA A 93 5.23 -16.08 -0.22
C ALA A 93 4.75 -16.93 -1.39
N SER A 94 5.28 -16.62 -2.56
CA SER A 94 5.20 -17.42 -3.78
C SER A 94 6.60 -17.74 -4.28
N ALA A 95 6.79 -18.92 -4.85
CA ALA A 95 8.09 -19.39 -5.28
C ALA A 95 8.02 -20.26 -6.54
N ARG A 96 9.17 -20.37 -7.22
CA ARG A 96 9.44 -21.36 -8.27
C ARG A 96 10.56 -22.29 -7.84
N LEU A 97 10.30 -23.57 -8.01
CA LEU A 97 11.18 -24.67 -7.66
C LEU A 97 11.58 -25.41 -8.94
N SER A 98 12.86 -25.72 -9.07
CA SER A 98 13.44 -26.36 -10.25
C SER A 98 14.28 -27.57 -9.88
N GLN A 99 14.51 -28.45 -10.85
CA GLN A 99 15.45 -29.56 -10.68
C GLN A 99 16.90 -29.05 -10.55
N GLU A 100 17.64 -29.82 -9.75
CA GLU A 100 19.09 -29.88 -9.55
C GLU A 100 19.95 -28.63 -9.85
N ALA A 101 20.66 -28.20 -8.81
CA ALA A 101 21.66 -27.15 -8.90
C ALA A 101 22.97 -27.67 -9.55
N PRO A 102 23.64 -26.89 -10.41
CA PRO A 102 25.01 -27.17 -10.79
C PRO A 102 25.93 -27.20 -9.56
N ALA A 103 27.07 -27.91 -9.67
CA ALA A 103 28.11 -27.91 -8.66
C ALA A 103 28.53 -26.47 -8.30
N PRO A 104 28.87 -26.19 -7.03
CA PRO A 104 29.28 -24.85 -6.63
C PRO A 104 30.54 -24.42 -7.39
N ASP A 105 30.56 -23.17 -7.85
CA ASP A 105 31.63 -22.55 -8.63
C ASP A 105 32.50 -21.59 -7.80
N PHE A 106 32.39 -21.66 -6.47
CA PHE A 106 33.12 -20.82 -5.52
C PHE A 106 33.66 -21.65 -4.35
N ASP A 107 34.63 -21.08 -3.65
CA ASP A 107 35.07 -21.52 -2.32
C ASP A 107 35.49 -20.30 -1.48
N LEU A 108 35.61 -20.48 -0.17
CA LEU A 108 36.15 -19.47 0.75
C LEU A 108 37.30 -20.05 1.59
N THR A 109 38.21 -20.79 0.94
CA THR A 109 39.31 -21.50 1.61
C THR A 109 40.41 -20.56 2.11
N GLN A 110 40.70 -19.49 1.36
CA GLN A 110 41.60 -18.43 1.78
C GLN A 110 40.86 -17.45 2.69
N TRP A 111 41.18 -17.45 3.98
CA TRP A 111 40.39 -16.72 4.97
C TRP A 111 41.24 -16.07 6.09
N PRO A 112 41.02 -14.77 6.40
CA PRO A 112 40.25 -13.84 5.58
C PRO A 112 40.89 -13.69 4.18
N PRO A 113 40.13 -13.23 3.16
CA PRO A 113 40.68 -13.05 1.82
C PRO A 113 41.93 -12.16 1.84
N PRO A 114 42.98 -12.48 1.07
CA PRO A 114 44.19 -11.65 1.01
C PRO A 114 43.86 -10.20 0.62
N GLY A 115 44.38 -9.25 1.39
CA GLY A 115 44.14 -7.82 1.18
C GLY A 115 42.85 -7.27 1.80
N ALA A 116 42.01 -8.12 2.40
CA ALA A 116 40.82 -7.66 3.11
C ALA A 116 41.18 -6.89 4.39
N THR A 117 40.48 -5.78 4.64
CA THR A 117 40.68 -4.93 5.81
C THR A 117 39.72 -5.36 6.93
N PRO A 118 40.20 -5.71 8.14
CA PRO A 118 39.34 -6.10 9.24
C PRO A 118 38.53 -4.90 9.76
N VAL A 119 37.26 -5.14 10.09
CA VAL A 119 36.40 -4.17 10.77
C VAL A 119 36.54 -4.36 12.29
N PRO A 120 37.09 -3.37 13.03
CA PRO A 120 37.20 -3.46 14.48
C PRO A 120 35.82 -3.56 15.13
N GLU A 121 35.68 -4.45 16.11
CA GLU A 121 34.44 -4.61 16.90
C GLU A 121 33.18 -4.83 16.03
N ALA A 122 33.33 -5.53 14.90
CA ALA A 122 32.29 -5.70 13.89
C ALA A 122 30.91 -6.06 14.46
N ALA A 123 30.82 -7.06 15.35
CA ALA A 123 29.56 -7.47 15.94
C ALA A 123 28.86 -6.32 16.70
N GLN A 124 29.59 -5.62 17.57
CA GLN A 124 29.03 -4.52 18.37
C GLN A 124 28.61 -3.34 17.49
N HIS A 125 29.43 -3.00 16.49
CA HIS A 125 29.09 -1.94 15.54
C HIS A 125 27.85 -2.28 14.73
N ALA A 126 27.77 -3.49 14.18
CA ALA A 126 26.67 -3.92 13.33
C ALA A 126 25.33 -3.87 14.08
N TYR A 127 25.26 -4.51 15.24
CA TYR A 127 24.00 -4.55 16.00
C TYR A 127 23.59 -3.18 16.54
N GLY A 128 24.55 -2.32 16.91
CA GLY A 128 24.26 -0.94 17.29
C GLY A 128 23.68 -0.10 16.15
N GLN A 129 24.12 -0.31 14.91
CA GLN A 129 23.56 0.38 13.72
C GLN A 129 22.22 -0.19 13.29
N LEU A 130 22.08 -1.52 13.30
CA LEU A 130 20.82 -2.20 12.97
C LEU A 130 19.70 -1.78 13.94
N GLU A 131 19.99 -1.72 15.24
CA GLU A 131 19.03 -1.26 16.24
C GLU A 131 18.57 0.18 16.00
N LYS A 132 19.50 1.10 15.72
CA LYS A 132 19.17 2.50 15.36
C LYS A 132 18.31 2.61 14.10
N THR A 133 18.46 1.66 13.16
CA THR A 133 17.70 1.60 11.91
C THR A 133 16.30 0.97 12.11
N GLY A 134 16.02 0.39 13.29
CA GLY A 134 14.74 -0.20 13.64
C GLY A 134 14.67 -1.72 13.56
N TYR A 135 15.81 -2.41 13.38
CA TYR A 135 15.88 -3.87 13.51
C TYR A 135 15.96 -4.27 14.99
N GLY A 136 15.10 -5.19 15.41
CA GLY A 136 15.08 -5.76 16.74
C GLY A 136 15.62 -7.19 16.72
N TYR A 137 16.94 -7.34 16.55
CA TYR A 137 17.59 -8.64 16.66
C TYR A 137 17.99 -8.91 18.10
N GLY A 138 17.37 -9.93 18.70
CA GLY A 138 17.70 -10.49 20.01
C GLY A 138 18.83 -11.53 19.93
N PRO A 139 19.20 -12.15 21.07
CA PRO A 139 20.34 -13.06 21.17
C PRO A 139 20.41 -14.16 20.10
N ALA A 140 19.29 -14.80 19.77
CA ALA A 140 19.26 -15.88 18.77
C ALA A 140 19.65 -15.43 17.35
N PHE A 141 19.50 -14.15 17.02
CA PHE A 141 19.86 -13.59 15.70
C PHE A 141 21.18 -12.83 15.73
N ARG A 142 21.87 -12.76 16.87
CA ARG A 142 23.15 -12.06 17.01
C ARG A 142 24.36 -12.95 16.69
N GLY A 143 24.34 -13.55 15.49
CA GLY A 143 25.34 -14.54 15.06
C GLY A 143 26.65 -13.98 14.50
N LEU A 144 26.73 -12.69 14.15
CA LEU A 144 27.93 -12.09 13.54
C LEU A 144 29.10 -12.06 14.54
N ARG A 145 30.27 -12.56 14.12
CA ARG A 145 31.49 -12.61 14.95
C ARG A 145 32.57 -11.64 14.49
N ALA A 146 32.89 -11.67 13.20
CA ALA A 146 33.92 -10.83 12.59
C ALA A 146 33.51 -10.40 11.19
N ALA A 147 34.04 -9.28 10.71
CA ALA A 147 33.82 -8.80 9.36
C ALA A 147 35.09 -8.16 8.76
N TRP A 148 35.19 -8.20 7.45
CA TRP A 148 36.24 -7.57 6.66
C TRP A 148 35.64 -6.92 5.41
N THR A 149 36.28 -5.87 4.91
CA THR A 149 35.92 -5.24 3.64
C THR A 149 37.05 -5.42 2.61
N LEU A 150 36.68 -5.61 1.35
CA LEU A 150 37.63 -5.67 0.23
C LEU A 150 36.96 -5.12 -1.03
N GLY A 151 37.20 -3.84 -1.32
CA GLY A 151 36.49 -3.14 -2.38
C GLY A 151 34.98 -3.13 -2.11
N PRO A 152 34.12 -3.52 -3.09
CA PRO A 152 32.67 -3.52 -2.91
C PRO A 152 32.14 -4.70 -2.07
N ASP A 153 33.02 -5.66 -1.73
CA ASP A 153 32.62 -6.88 -1.03
C ASP A 153 32.79 -6.75 0.48
N VAL A 154 31.84 -7.35 1.20
CA VAL A 154 31.93 -7.56 2.64
C VAL A 154 32.05 -9.05 2.92
N TYR A 155 32.99 -9.39 3.79
CA TYR A 155 33.22 -10.76 4.27
C TYR A 155 32.88 -10.84 5.74
N ALA A 156 32.33 -11.97 6.19
CA ALA A 156 31.98 -12.15 7.59
C ALA A 156 32.15 -13.59 8.07
N GLU A 157 32.44 -13.74 9.36
CA GLU A 157 32.26 -14.99 10.10
C GLU A 157 30.99 -14.90 10.94
N VAL A 158 30.12 -15.90 10.78
CA VAL A 158 28.84 -15.97 11.48
C VAL A 158 28.73 -17.33 12.15
N THR A 159 28.31 -17.37 13.41
CA THR A 159 28.10 -18.60 14.18
C THR A 159 26.68 -18.60 14.72
N LEU A 160 25.99 -19.74 14.60
CA LEU A 160 24.68 -19.96 15.17
C LEU A 160 24.74 -19.76 16.70
N PRO A 161 24.03 -18.77 17.26
CA PRO A 161 23.96 -18.59 18.71
C PRO A 161 23.31 -19.79 19.40
N GLU A 162 23.69 -20.08 20.65
CA GLU A 162 23.10 -21.18 21.41
C GLU A 162 21.60 -20.96 21.65
N GLU A 163 21.18 -19.70 21.81
CA GLU A 163 19.79 -19.27 22.00
C GLU A 163 18.91 -19.55 20.77
N ALA A 164 19.51 -19.69 19.59
CA ALA A 164 18.79 -20.09 18.40
C ALA A 164 18.37 -21.58 18.42
N GLY A 165 19.00 -22.38 19.29
CA GLY A 165 18.79 -23.82 19.38
C GLY A 165 19.76 -24.61 18.51
N ARG A 166 19.37 -25.84 18.17
CA ARG A 166 20.24 -26.76 17.42
C ARG A 166 20.02 -26.65 15.91
N PRO A 167 21.04 -26.92 15.07
CA PRO A 167 20.90 -26.88 13.62
C PRO A 167 20.11 -28.07 13.04
N GLU A 168 19.89 -29.14 13.80
CA GLU A 168 19.23 -30.34 13.28
C GLU A 168 17.78 -30.08 12.86
N GLY A 169 17.37 -30.66 11.73
CA GLY A 169 16.02 -30.53 11.18
C GLY A 169 15.85 -29.34 10.22
N TYR A 170 16.85 -28.47 10.10
CA TYR A 170 16.90 -27.42 9.08
C TYR A 170 17.85 -27.81 7.95
N GLY A 171 17.57 -27.31 6.74
CA GLY A 171 18.58 -27.33 5.68
C GLY A 171 19.73 -26.40 6.07
N LEU A 172 19.39 -25.15 6.37
CA LEU A 172 20.26 -24.18 7.02
C LEU A 172 19.45 -23.42 8.07
N HIS A 173 19.94 -23.37 9.31
CA HIS A 173 19.16 -22.76 10.40
C HIS A 173 18.78 -21.30 10.05
N PRO A 174 17.50 -20.90 10.11
CA PRO A 174 17.07 -19.58 9.63
C PRO A 174 17.76 -18.41 10.32
N ALA A 175 18.01 -18.50 11.63
CA ALA A 175 18.74 -17.47 12.36
C ALA A 175 20.22 -17.35 11.93
N LEU A 176 20.84 -18.44 11.49
CA LEU A 176 22.21 -18.43 10.95
C LEU A 176 22.24 -17.80 9.56
N LEU A 177 21.29 -18.18 8.68
CA LEU A 177 21.17 -17.59 7.35
C LEU A 177 20.86 -16.09 7.41
N ASP A 178 19.95 -15.68 8.30
CA ASP A 178 19.61 -14.27 8.48
C ASP A 178 20.81 -13.44 8.97
N ALA A 179 21.56 -13.96 9.96
CA ALA A 179 22.74 -13.31 10.50
C ALA A 179 23.87 -13.08 9.47
N CYS A 180 23.93 -13.88 8.40
CA CYS A 180 24.84 -13.62 7.27
C CYS A 180 24.60 -12.28 6.60
N LEU A 181 23.35 -11.79 6.58
CA LEU A 181 22.97 -10.54 5.93
C LEU A 181 23.32 -9.32 6.79
N HIS A 182 23.55 -9.50 8.10
CA HIS A 182 23.79 -8.40 9.04
C HIS A 182 25.12 -7.69 8.80
N ALA A 183 26.10 -8.38 8.21
CA ALA A 183 27.37 -7.77 7.80
C ALA A 183 27.20 -6.72 6.70
N GLY A 184 26.06 -6.70 5.99
CA GLY A 184 25.80 -5.73 4.94
C GLY A 184 25.74 -4.27 5.39
N VAL A 185 25.68 -4.01 6.70
CA VAL A 185 25.87 -2.66 7.28
C VAL A 185 27.24 -2.05 6.94
N PHE A 186 28.25 -2.87 6.66
CA PHE A 186 29.62 -2.44 6.37
C PHE A 186 29.89 -2.14 4.90
N ARG A 187 28.88 -2.25 4.02
CA ARG A 187 29.04 -1.91 2.62
C ARG A 187 29.51 -0.47 2.45
N GLU A 188 30.47 -0.24 1.56
CA GLU A 188 30.84 1.11 1.14
C GLU A 188 29.67 1.73 0.34
N ARG A 189 29.41 3.02 0.55
CA ARG A 189 28.34 3.77 -0.12
C ARG A 189 28.87 5.11 -0.62
N GLU A 190 28.55 5.43 -1.87
CA GLU A 190 28.79 6.77 -2.42
C GLU A 190 27.76 7.75 -1.83
N GLY A 191 28.22 8.91 -1.35
CA GLY A 191 27.35 10.06 -1.05
C GLY A 191 26.90 10.29 0.40
N GLY A 192 27.39 9.53 1.39
CA GLY A 192 27.31 9.92 2.81
C GLY A 192 25.90 10.13 3.41
N ALA A 193 24.84 9.61 2.78
CA ALA A 193 23.46 9.77 3.26
C ALA A 193 23.31 9.22 4.69
N SER A 194 22.80 10.05 5.59
CA SER A 194 22.96 9.89 7.04
C SER A 194 21.99 8.92 7.72
N GLU A 195 20.90 8.47 7.07
CA GLU A 195 20.00 7.46 7.64
C GLU A 195 19.41 6.59 6.53
N GLN A 196 19.55 5.27 6.65
CA GLN A 196 18.93 4.31 5.73
C GLN A 196 17.53 3.96 6.25
N PRO A 197 16.53 3.83 5.38
CA PRO A 197 15.26 3.24 5.79
C PRO A 197 15.48 1.79 6.23
N LEU A 198 14.61 1.30 7.11
CA LEU A 198 14.53 -0.11 7.46
C LEU A 198 14.25 -0.93 6.19
N MET A 199 15.18 -1.81 5.81
CA MET A 199 15.07 -2.64 4.60
C MET A 199 14.76 -4.10 4.98
N LEU A 200 13.80 -4.74 4.33
CA LEU A 200 13.53 -6.16 4.52
C LEU A 200 13.74 -6.95 3.23
N PRO A 201 14.22 -8.20 3.31
CA PRO A 201 14.24 -9.13 2.17
C PRO A 201 12.87 -9.20 1.48
N PHE A 202 12.87 -9.04 0.16
CA PHE A 202 11.66 -9.05 -0.67
C PHE A 202 11.69 -10.18 -1.70
N ALA A 203 12.79 -10.32 -2.43
CA ALA A 203 12.93 -11.36 -3.45
C ALA A 203 14.28 -12.07 -3.33
N TRP A 204 14.26 -13.40 -3.42
CA TRP A 204 15.44 -14.26 -3.44
C TRP A 204 15.46 -14.99 -4.77
N ASN A 205 16.57 -14.92 -5.48
CA ASN A 205 16.73 -15.56 -6.78
C ASN A 205 17.88 -16.56 -6.71
N ASP A 206 17.62 -17.73 -7.30
CA ASP A 206 18.58 -18.81 -7.48
C ASP A 206 19.27 -19.22 -6.17
N VAL A 207 18.45 -19.53 -5.15
CA VAL A 207 18.93 -20.01 -3.85
C VAL A 207 19.27 -21.49 -3.94
N ARG A 208 20.49 -21.84 -3.55
CA ARG A 208 21.02 -23.21 -3.58
C ARG A 208 21.59 -23.60 -2.23
N LEU A 209 21.29 -24.82 -1.82
CA LEU A 209 21.85 -25.45 -0.62
C LEU A 209 22.67 -26.67 -1.04
N TYR A 210 23.96 -26.66 -0.71
CA TYR A 210 24.94 -27.69 -1.08
C TYR A 210 25.25 -28.64 0.08
N ALA A 211 25.17 -28.15 1.32
CA ALA A 211 25.45 -28.91 2.53
C ALA A 211 24.53 -28.46 3.68
N THR A 212 24.29 -29.36 4.64
CA THR A 212 23.43 -29.11 5.81
C THR A 212 24.21 -29.25 7.12
N GLY A 213 23.62 -28.81 8.23
CA GLY A 213 24.20 -28.98 9.57
C GLY A 213 25.33 -28.00 9.92
N ALA A 214 25.54 -26.95 9.12
CA ALA A 214 26.50 -25.91 9.43
C ALA A 214 26.09 -25.12 10.68
N THR A 215 27.04 -24.91 11.59
CA THR A 215 26.90 -24.03 12.77
C THR A 215 27.73 -22.76 12.67
N THR A 216 28.71 -22.75 11.78
CA THR A 216 29.59 -21.60 11.51
C THR A 216 29.73 -21.45 10.00
N LEU A 217 29.61 -20.20 9.53
CA LEU A 217 29.72 -19.83 8.13
C LEU A 217 30.76 -18.73 7.92
N ARG A 218 31.54 -18.89 6.86
CA ARG A 218 32.23 -17.82 6.14
C ARG A 218 31.26 -17.27 5.10
N VAL A 219 31.15 -15.95 5.04
CA VAL A 219 30.19 -15.23 4.21
C VAL A 219 30.93 -14.29 3.29
N ARG A 220 30.53 -14.23 2.02
CA ARG A 220 30.86 -13.14 1.09
C ARG A 220 29.56 -12.51 0.61
N LEU A 221 29.46 -11.19 0.78
CA LEU A 221 28.39 -10.34 0.27
C LEU A 221 28.96 -9.43 -0.80
N SER A 222 28.40 -9.49 -2.02
CA SER A 222 28.76 -8.61 -3.13
C SER A 222 27.53 -7.78 -3.49
N PHE A 223 27.64 -6.45 -3.38
CA PHE A 223 26.50 -5.55 -3.56
C PHE A 223 26.39 -5.05 -5.00
N GLU A 224 25.17 -5.10 -5.55
CA GLU A 224 24.84 -4.55 -6.86
C GLU A 224 23.82 -3.43 -6.69
N GLY A 225 24.24 -2.18 -6.90
CA GLY A 225 23.37 -1.02 -6.71
C GLY A 225 22.98 -0.79 -5.23
N SER A 226 21.78 -0.27 -5.00
CA SER A 226 21.32 0.13 -3.66
C SER A 226 20.64 -0.99 -2.88
N ASP A 227 20.07 -1.98 -3.55
CA ASP A 227 19.03 -2.86 -2.99
C ASP A 227 19.23 -4.36 -3.28
N SER A 228 20.19 -4.74 -4.12
CA SER A 228 20.51 -6.14 -4.44
C SER A 228 21.86 -6.58 -3.85
N VAL A 229 21.93 -7.83 -3.38
CA VAL A 229 23.16 -8.46 -2.89
C VAL A 229 23.26 -9.93 -3.33
N THR A 230 24.46 -10.32 -3.77
CA THR A 230 24.85 -11.71 -4.01
C THR A 230 25.46 -12.28 -2.74
N VAL A 231 25.03 -13.48 -2.34
CA VAL A 231 25.47 -14.14 -1.10
C VAL A 231 26.15 -15.46 -1.44
N ARG A 232 27.34 -15.67 -0.87
CA ARG A 232 28.08 -16.94 -0.93
C ARG A 232 28.43 -17.38 0.48
N LEU A 233 28.01 -18.58 0.85
CA LEU A 233 28.17 -19.15 2.19
C LEU A 233 29.02 -20.41 2.11
N ALA A 234 30.06 -20.48 2.94
CA ALA A 234 30.91 -21.65 3.08
C ALA A 234 31.07 -22.01 4.57
N ASP A 235 31.45 -23.24 4.87
CA ASP A 235 31.72 -23.67 6.24
C ASP A 235 33.05 -23.10 6.78
N ALA A 236 33.45 -23.52 7.98
CA ALA A 236 34.70 -23.10 8.61
C ALA A 236 35.97 -23.54 7.86
N THR A 237 35.87 -24.52 6.95
CA THR A 237 36.97 -24.97 6.08
C THR A 237 37.02 -24.19 4.76
N GLY A 238 35.94 -23.50 4.41
CA GLY A 238 35.78 -22.80 3.14
C GLY A 238 35.03 -23.62 2.09
N ALA A 239 34.50 -24.79 2.45
CA ALA A 239 33.68 -25.60 1.54
C ALA A 239 32.27 -24.99 1.38
N PRO A 240 31.72 -24.90 0.16
CA PRO A 240 30.40 -24.30 -0.08
C PRO A 240 29.26 -24.96 0.71
N VAL A 241 28.44 -24.12 1.32
CA VAL A 241 27.23 -24.53 2.06
C VAL A 241 25.98 -24.07 1.33
N ALA A 242 25.91 -22.81 0.91
CA ALA A 242 24.77 -22.28 0.18
C ALA A 242 25.15 -21.03 -0.66
N SER A 243 24.31 -20.70 -1.63
CA SER A 243 24.44 -19.47 -2.43
C SER A 243 23.07 -18.83 -2.69
N VAL A 244 23.08 -17.51 -2.87
CA VAL A 244 21.96 -16.70 -3.36
C VAL A 244 22.53 -15.80 -4.44
N ASP A 245 22.06 -15.90 -5.68
CA ASP A 245 22.61 -15.08 -6.76
C ASP A 245 22.09 -13.64 -6.72
N SER A 246 20.86 -13.44 -6.28
CA SER A 246 20.36 -12.09 -6.01
C SER A 246 19.33 -12.10 -4.88
N LEU A 247 19.62 -11.32 -3.85
CA LEU A 247 18.70 -10.98 -2.78
C LEU A 247 18.34 -9.50 -2.87
N VAL A 248 17.10 -9.21 -3.25
CA VAL A 248 16.57 -7.85 -3.33
C VAL A 248 15.83 -7.50 -2.04
N SER A 249 16.18 -6.36 -1.45
CA SER A 249 15.54 -5.82 -0.26
C SER A 249 14.74 -4.56 -0.58
N ARG A 250 13.64 -4.33 0.15
CA ARG A 250 12.79 -3.15 -0.05
C ARG A 250 12.62 -2.35 1.24
N PRO A 251 12.45 -1.02 1.15
CA PRO A 251 12.17 -0.20 2.31
C PRO A 251 10.78 -0.54 2.85
N VAL A 252 10.70 -0.63 4.17
CA VAL A 252 9.44 -0.78 4.87
C VAL A 252 8.68 0.54 4.78
N SER A 253 7.55 0.51 4.09
CA SER A 253 6.66 1.66 3.95
C SER A 253 5.50 1.51 4.96
N GLY A 254 5.55 2.21 6.10
CA GLY A 254 4.52 2.16 7.14
C GLY A 254 4.75 1.16 8.27
N GLU A 255 3.82 1.08 9.22
CA GLU A 255 3.93 0.22 10.42
C GLU A 255 3.72 -1.28 10.07
N LEU A 256 4.77 -2.10 10.22
CA LEU A 256 4.78 -3.56 9.97
C LEU A 256 3.77 -4.37 10.82
N GLY A 257 3.15 -3.76 11.84
CA GLY A 257 2.36 -4.42 12.88
C GLY A 257 0.84 -4.46 12.67
N ARG A 258 0.29 -3.93 11.58
CA ARG A 258 -1.16 -3.91 11.35
C ARG A 258 -1.60 -5.11 10.53
N GLY A 259 -2.26 -6.09 11.17
CA GLY A 259 -2.77 -7.29 10.52
C GLY A 259 -3.65 -6.97 9.30
N ARG A 260 -3.65 -7.84 8.29
CA ARG A 260 -4.32 -7.63 6.98
C ARG A 260 -5.83 -7.30 7.07
N GLY A 261 -6.48 -7.60 8.19
CA GLY A 261 -7.85 -7.17 8.48
C GLY A 261 -8.01 -5.65 8.69
N ASP A 262 -6.91 -4.93 8.90
CA ASP A 262 -6.86 -3.47 9.11
C ASP A 262 -6.40 -2.71 7.86
N ALA A 263 -5.57 -3.33 7.00
CA ALA A 263 -5.11 -2.73 5.75
C ALA A 263 -6.24 -2.49 4.72
N SER A 264 -7.32 -3.28 4.74
CA SER A 264 -8.54 -2.99 3.97
C SER A 264 -9.42 -1.93 4.65
N ARG A 265 -9.36 -1.81 5.99
CA ARG A 265 -10.09 -0.81 6.77
C ARG A 265 -9.50 0.58 6.62
N GLU A 266 -8.20 0.69 6.38
CA GLU A 266 -7.50 1.96 6.14
C GLU A 266 -7.59 2.47 4.70
N GLN A 267 -8.14 1.68 3.76
CA GLN A 267 -8.39 2.10 2.37
C GLN A 267 -9.72 2.85 2.20
N LEU A 268 -10.55 2.90 3.25
CA LEU A 268 -11.82 3.60 3.21
C LEU A 268 -11.59 5.07 3.55
N PHE A 269 -12.00 5.93 2.62
CA PHE A 269 -12.04 7.37 2.81
C PHE A 269 -13.48 7.84 2.80
N ARG A 270 -13.79 8.82 3.63
CA ARG A 270 -15.02 9.59 3.57
C ARG A 270 -14.69 11.06 3.36
N VAL A 271 -15.60 11.78 2.72
CA VAL A 271 -15.55 13.23 2.70
C VAL A 271 -16.00 13.72 4.08
N ALA A 272 -15.15 14.49 4.76
CA ALA A 272 -15.49 15.22 5.96
C ALA A 272 -15.51 16.71 5.64
N TRP A 273 -16.55 17.40 6.10
CA TRP A 273 -16.72 18.83 5.94
C TRP A 273 -16.25 19.54 7.20
N GLY A 274 -15.28 20.44 7.05
CA GLY A 274 -14.71 21.20 8.16
C GLY A 274 -14.74 22.70 7.91
N PRO A 275 -14.83 23.53 8.96
CA PRO A 275 -14.83 24.99 8.81
C PRO A 275 -13.50 25.46 8.22
N THR A 276 -13.59 26.36 7.23
CA THR A 276 -12.44 27.07 6.67
C THR A 276 -12.41 28.50 7.19
N SER A 277 -11.23 28.95 7.64
CA SER A 277 -11.04 30.34 8.06
C SER A 277 -10.83 31.23 6.86
N VAL A 278 -11.77 32.14 6.60
CA VAL A 278 -11.66 33.18 5.57
C VAL A 278 -11.63 34.55 6.23
N LYS A 279 -10.71 35.42 5.80
CA LYS A 279 -10.76 36.84 6.17
C LYS A 279 -11.84 37.51 5.32
N ARG A 280 -12.90 38.00 5.97
CA ARG A 280 -13.96 38.76 5.28
C ARG A 280 -13.36 39.96 4.56
N GLN A 281 -13.56 40.03 3.26
CA GLN A 281 -13.10 41.17 2.46
C GLN A 281 -14.25 42.11 2.12
N GLY A 282 -15.50 41.62 2.09
CA GLY A 282 -16.70 42.44 1.88
C GLY A 282 -16.73 43.17 0.52
N ALA A 283 -15.90 42.75 -0.44
CA ALA A 283 -15.88 43.31 -1.78
C ALA A 283 -17.04 42.72 -2.61
N ALA A 284 -17.71 43.58 -3.39
CA ALA A 284 -18.72 43.14 -4.33
C ALA A 284 -18.06 42.37 -5.48
N LEU A 285 -18.63 41.22 -5.85
CA LEU A 285 -18.20 40.44 -7.01
C LEU A 285 -18.85 41.01 -8.27
N ASP A 286 -18.06 41.18 -9.34
CA ASP A 286 -18.58 41.43 -10.68
C ASP A 286 -19.09 40.11 -11.27
N ALA A 287 -20.34 39.79 -10.92
CA ALA A 287 -20.99 38.53 -11.25
C ALA A 287 -22.21 38.76 -12.16
N VAL A 288 -22.26 38.05 -13.28
CA VAL A 288 -23.40 38.07 -14.20
C VAL A 288 -24.18 36.76 -14.10
N PRO A 289 -25.48 36.80 -13.77
CA PRO A 289 -26.29 35.58 -13.68
C PRO A 289 -26.53 34.97 -15.06
N VAL A 290 -26.43 33.64 -15.16
CA VAL A 290 -26.73 32.86 -16.35
C VAL A 290 -27.52 31.61 -15.97
N ALA A 291 -28.48 31.19 -16.80
CA ALA A 291 -29.26 29.97 -16.59
C ALA A 291 -29.11 28.96 -17.74
N THR A 292 -28.73 29.44 -18.93
CA THR A 292 -28.68 28.67 -20.16
C THR A 292 -27.42 28.96 -20.97
N ALA A 293 -27.12 28.09 -21.93
CA ALA A 293 -26.04 28.32 -22.89
C ALA A 293 -26.25 29.58 -23.76
N GLU A 294 -27.50 30.02 -23.95
CA GLU A 294 -27.82 31.25 -24.67
C GLU A 294 -27.40 32.49 -23.88
N ASP A 295 -27.63 32.49 -22.56
CA ASP A 295 -27.20 33.58 -21.67
C ASP A 295 -25.67 33.75 -21.71
N VAL A 296 -24.93 32.63 -21.69
CA VAL A 296 -23.46 32.65 -21.80
C VAL A 296 -23.00 33.29 -23.10
N ARG A 297 -23.64 32.95 -24.23
CA ARG A 297 -23.32 33.54 -25.55
C ARG A 297 -23.64 35.02 -25.58
N ALA A 298 -24.78 35.43 -25.02
CA ALA A 298 -25.16 36.83 -24.95
C ALA A 298 -24.13 37.67 -24.16
N VAL A 299 -23.62 37.14 -23.04
CA VAL A 299 -22.54 37.79 -22.27
C VAL A 299 -21.26 37.91 -23.11
N ALA A 300 -20.87 36.84 -23.81
CA ALA A 300 -19.69 36.86 -24.67
C ALA A 300 -19.81 37.84 -25.87
N GLU A 301 -21.03 38.06 -26.38
CA GLU A 301 -21.33 39.01 -27.45
C GLU A 301 -21.31 40.47 -26.99
N ALA A 302 -21.64 40.75 -25.73
CA ALA A 302 -21.62 42.10 -25.16
C ALA A 302 -20.20 42.71 -25.08
N GLY A 303 -19.15 41.86 -25.07
CA GLY A 303 -17.75 42.26 -25.25
C GLY A 303 -16.99 42.60 -23.96
N ASP A 304 -17.68 42.86 -22.86
CA ASP A 304 -17.08 43.02 -21.53
C ASP A 304 -17.19 41.69 -20.76
N ALA A 305 -16.09 40.94 -20.69
CA ALA A 305 -16.05 39.66 -19.98
C ALA A 305 -16.08 39.90 -18.45
N PRO A 306 -17.11 39.41 -17.72
CA PRO A 306 -17.19 39.59 -16.28
C PRO A 306 -16.14 38.72 -15.57
N GLU A 307 -15.87 39.05 -14.31
CA GLU A 307 -15.02 38.23 -13.46
C GLU A 307 -15.64 36.84 -13.23
N VAL A 308 -16.97 36.80 -13.04
CA VAL A 308 -17.72 35.59 -12.69
C VAL A 308 -19.03 35.49 -13.47
N LEU A 309 -19.33 34.29 -13.98
CA LEU A 309 -20.70 33.90 -14.32
C LEU A 309 -21.30 33.16 -13.13
N LEU A 310 -22.46 33.62 -12.67
CA LEU A 310 -23.21 33.00 -11.59
C LEU A 310 -24.27 32.07 -12.18
N LEU A 311 -24.09 30.77 -12.01
CA LEU A 311 -25.06 29.76 -12.44
C LEU A 311 -25.79 29.24 -11.21
N ASP A 312 -27.09 29.52 -11.14
CA ASP A 312 -27.96 28.94 -10.13
C ASP A 312 -28.42 27.54 -10.59
N VAL A 313 -28.10 26.52 -9.80
CA VAL A 313 -28.31 25.11 -10.11
C VAL A 313 -29.34 24.55 -9.14
N VAL A 314 -30.60 24.70 -9.51
CA VAL A 314 -31.77 24.28 -8.74
C VAL A 314 -32.65 23.40 -9.61
N GLY A 315 -33.12 22.29 -9.04
CA GLY A 315 -34.14 21.44 -9.64
C GLY A 315 -35.55 21.82 -9.18
N ASP A 316 -36.53 21.66 -10.06
CA ASP A 316 -37.93 21.94 -9.73
C ASP A 316 -38.58 20.82 -8.89
N ASP A 317 -38.14 19.56 -9.08
CA ASP A 317 -38.61 18.40 -8.34
C ASP A 317 -37.57 17.27 -8.27
N ALA A 318 -37.85 16.21 -7.49
CA ALA A 318 -36.95 15.07 -7.32
C ALA A 318 -37.09 13.98 -8.41
N SER A 319 -37.74 14.27 -9.54
CA SER A 319 -38.02 13.28 -10.58
C SER A 319 -36.77 12.95 -11.40
N ALA A 320 -36.70 11.72 -11.92
CA ALA A 320 -35.62 11.32 -12.82
C ALA A 320 -35.62 12.10 -14.15
N ALA A 321 -36.75 12.70 -14.54
CA ALA A 321 -36.83 13.57 -15.71
C ALA A 321 -36.08 14.89 -15.44
N GLU A 322 -36.37 15.51 -14.31
CA GLU A 322 -35.73 16.77 -13.89
C GLU A 322 -34.23 16.59 -13.68
N VAL A 323 -33.80 15.48 -13.07
CA VAL A 323 -32.37 15.14 -12.94
C VAL A 323 -31.66 15.16 -14.31
N ARG A 324 -32.29 14.59 -15.36
CA ARG A 324 -31.71 14.57 -16.71
C ARG A 324 -31.73 15.96 -17.36
N GLU A 325 -32.84 16.67 -17.21
CA GLU A 325 -33.02 17.99 -17.81
C GLU A 325 -32.04 19.01 -17.23
N LEU A 326 -31.98 19.15 -15.89
CA LEU A 326 -31.05 20.06 -15.23
C LEU A 326 -29.59 19.70 -15.53
N THR A 327 -29.22 18.41 -15.45
CA THR A 327 -27.84 17.98 -15.76
C THR A 327 -27.46 18.30 -17.22
N THR A 328 -28.41 18.16 -18.16
CA THR A 328 -28.19 18.50 -19.58
C THR A 328 -28.03 20.00 -19.77
N ARG A 329 -28.90 20.81 -19.14
CA ARG A 329 -28.80 22.27 -19.17
C ARG A 329 -27.47 22.77 -18.61
N VAL A 330 -27.02 22.22 -17.48
CA VAL A 330 -25.72 22.56 -16.88
C VAL A 330 -24.57 22.13 -17.79
N LEU A 331 -24.64 20.97 -18.44
CA LEU A 331 -23.65 20.54 -19.44
C LEU A 331 -23.55 21.53 -20.59
N GLU A 332 -24.67 21.98 -21.14
CA GLU A 332 -24.70 22.94 -22.24
C GLU A 332 -24.10 24.30 -21.83
N VAL A 333 -24.39 24.78 -20.61
CA VAL A 333 -23.78 26.00 -20.05
C VAL A 333 -22.26 25.85 -19.94
N VAL A 334 -21.78 24.74 -19.35
CA VAL A 334 -20.35 24.46 -19.18
C VAL A 334 -19.65 24.38 -20.55
N GLN A 335 -20.28 23.73 -21.54
CA GLN A 335 -19.73 23.64 -22.90
C GLN A 335 -19.66 25.01 -23.59
N ALA A 336 -20.73 25.82 -23.52
CA ALA A 336 -20.74 27.16 -24.10
C ALA A 336 -19.68 28.07 -23.46
N TRP A 337 -19.54 28.01 -22.13
CA TRP A 337 -18.58 28.83 -21.39
C TRP A 337 -17.12 28.39 -21.63
N SER A 338 -16.84 27.09 -21.56
CA SER A 338 -15.46 26.56 -21.65
C SER A 338 -14.86 26.66 -23.05
N THR A 339 -15.70 26.68 -24.08
CA THR A 339 -15.26 26.75 -25.49
C THR A 339 -15.19 28.16 -26.06
N GLU A 340 -15.65 29.18 -25.32
CA GLU A 340 -15.68 30.57 -25.76
C GLU A 340 -14.36 31.30 -25.42
N PRO A 341 -13.56 31.71 -26.43
CA PRO A 341 -12.26 32.37 -26.18
C PRO A 341 -12.36 33.68 -25.41
N ARG A 342 -13.47 34.44 -25.55
CA ARG A 342 -13.66 35.70 -24.83
C ARG A 342 -13.84 35.53 -23.32
N LEU A 343 -14.27 34.33 -22.89
CA LEU A 343 -14.54 34.00 -21.48
C LEU A 343 -13.40 33.18 -20.84
N GLN A 344 -12.22 33.11 -21.47
CA GLN A 344 -11.09 32.32 -20.99
C GLN A 344 -10.67 32.67 -19.54
N ASP A 345 -10.82 33.94 -19.15
CA ASP A 345 -10.46 34.45 -17.82
C ASP A 345 -11.66 34.55 -16.86
N THR A 346 -12.89 34.34 -17.36
CA THR A 346 -14.12 34.34 -16.57
C THR A 346 -14.30 33.03 -15.83
N ARG A 347 -14.61 33.10 -14.52
CA ARG A 347 -14.89 31.94 -13.68
C ARG A 347 -16.38 31.58 -13.71
N LEU A 348 -16.70 30.29 -13.61
CA LEU A 348 -18.07 29.82 -13.43
C LEU A 348 -18.32 29.50 -11.95
N LEU A 349 -19.20 30.26 -11.31
CA LEU A 349 -19.64 30.04 -9.95
C LEU A 349 -21.00 29.35 -9.97
N ALA A 350 -21.01 28.05 -9.70
CA ALA A 350 -22.23 27.26 -9.63
C ALA A 350 -22.73 27.21 -8.18
N VAL A 351 -23.96 27.67 -7.95
CA VAL A 351 -24.61 27.66 -6.63
C VAL A 351 -25.69 26.58 -6.63
N THR A 352 -25.71 25.77 -5.58
CA THR A 352 -26.65 24.67 -5.35
C THR A 352 -27.29 24.83 -3.98
N HIS A 353 -28.48 24.23 -3.80
CA HIS A 353 -29.34 24.47 -2.64
C HIS A 353 -29.71 23.15 -1.95
N GLY A 354 -28.93 22.76 -0.93
CA GLY A 354 -29.12 21.48 -0.24
C GLY A 354 -28.87 20.26 -1.14
N ALA A 355 -27.95 20.41 -2.10
CA ALA A 355 -27.47 19.36 -3.00
C ALA A 355 -26.35 18.50 -2.38
N VAL A 356 -25.85 18.90 -1.21
CA VAL A 356 -24.78 18.20 -0.48
C VAL A 356 -25.13 18.07 1.00
N ALA A 357 -24.99 16.86 1.55
CA ALA A 357 -25.05 16.64 2.99
C ALA A 357 -23.67 16.90 3.61
N VAL A 358 -23.56 17.87 4.52
CA VAL A 358 -22.31 18.17 5.24
C VAL A 358 -22.18 17.39 6.55
N THR A 359 -23.30 16.84 7.04
CA THR A 359 -23.35 15.94 8.20
C THR A 359 -24.10 14.64 7.86
N ALA A 360 -23.95 13.61 8.71
CA ALA A 360 -24.58 12.32 8.47
C ALA A 360 -26.10 12.33 8.63
N ASP A 361 -26.65 13.31 9.35
CA ASP A 361 -28.07 13.43 9.67
C ASP A 361 -28.81 14.41 8.72
N GLU A 362 -28.09 15.02 7.77
CA GLU A 362 -28.65 15.96 6.81
C GLU A 362 -29.17 15.20 5.58
N GLU A 363 -30.44 15.40 5.25
CA GLU A 363 -31.05 14.88 4.04
C GLU A 363 -30.83 15.84 2.87
N LEU A 364 -30.57 15.28 1.69
CA LEU A 364 -30.50 16.06 0.45
C LEU A 364 -31.90 16.53 0.06
N SER A 365 -32.05 17.83 -0.19
CA SER A 365 -33.31 18.43 -0.64
C SER A 365 -33.42 18.54 -2.17
N ASP A 366 -32.29 18.63 -2.87
CA ASP A 366 -32.25 18.82 -4.33
C ASP A 366 -31.39 17.74 -5.02
N LEU A 367 -32.04 16.64 -5.42
CA LEU A 367 -31.40 15.52 -6.12
C LEU A 367 -30.94 15.88 -7.55
N PRO A 368 -31.71 16.63 -8.36
CA PRO A 368 -31.21 17.15 -9.63
C PRO A 368 -29.92 17.96 -9.48
N ALA A 369 -29.86 18.90 -8.54
CA ALA A 369 -28.67 19.71 -8.31
C ALA A 369 -27.48 18.86 -7.84
N ALA A 370 -27.73 17.82 -7.02
CA ALA A 370 -26.69 16.88 -6.60
C ALA A 370 -26.07 16.11 -7.78
N ALA A 371 -26.87 15.75 -8.79
CA ALA A 371 -26.39 15.12 -10.02
C ALA A 371 -25.56 16.11 -10.88
N ALA A 372 -26.06 17.33 -11.07
CA ALA A 372 -25.35 18.39 -11.78
C ALA A 372 -24.02 18.77 -11.09
N ALA A 373 -23.98 18.79 -9.76
CA ALA A 373 -22.76 18.96 -8.98
C ALA A 373 -21.71 17.88 -9.27
N GLY A 374 -22.14 16.63 -9.52
CA GLY A 374 -21.27 15.55 -9.97
C GLY A 374 -20.62 15.83 -11.33
N LEU A 375 -21.40 16.32 -12.30
CA LEU A 375 -20.90 16.75 -13.61
C LEU A 375 -19.88 17.90 -13.47
N LEU A 376 -20.20 18.92 -12.68
CA LEU A 376 -19.33 20.08 -12.47
C LEU A 376 -17.98 19.71 -11.85
N ARG A 377 -17.95 18.73 -10.93
CA ARG A 377 -16.69 18.20 -10.38
C ARG A 377 -15.82 17.52 -11.43
N SER A 378 -16.41 16.85 -12.43
CA SER A 378 -15.65 16.31 -13.57
C SER A 378 -15.11 17.45 -14.44
N ALA A 379 -15.93 18.46 -14.74
CA ALA A 379 -15.51 19.62 -15.52
C ALA A 379 -14.39 20.44 -14.84
N GLN A 380 -14.33 20.46 -13.50
CA GLN A 380 -13.23 21.08 -12.74
C GLN A 380 -11.87 20.43 -13.02
N ALA A 381 -11.83 19.13 -13.31
CA ALA A 381 -10.58 18.44 -13.65
C ALA A 381 -10.06 18.86 -15.03
N GLU A 382 -10.96 19.18 -15.96
CA GLU A 382 -10.63 19.68 -17.30
C GLU A 382 -10.33 21.18 -17.31
N ASN A 383 -10.92 21.94 -16.38
CA ASN A 383 -10.78 23.40 -16.26
C ASN A 383 -10.28 23.81 -14.86
N PRO A 384 -9.00 23.54 -14.52
CA PRO A 384 -8.48 23.76 -13.17
C PRO A 384 -8.67 25.20 -12.69
N ARG A 385 -9.21 25.37 -11.48
CA ARG A 385 -9.44 26.65 -10.77
C ARG A 385 -10.43 27.63 -11.44
N ARG A 386 -11.13 27.22 -12.49
CA ARG A 386 -12.09 28.09 -13.22
C ARG A 386 -13.55 27.87 -12.85
N ILE A 387 -13.89 26.73 -12.25
CA ILE A 387 -15.23 26.42 -11.74
C ILE A 387 -15.18 26.38 -10.21
N VAL A 388 -16.08 27.11 -9.55
CA VAL A 388 -16.28 27.09 -8.10
C VAL A 388 -17.69 26.60 -7.82
N LEU A 389 -17.81 25.56 -7.01
CA LEU A 389 -19.09 24.96 -6.61
C LEU A 389 -19.43 25.36 -5.17
N ILE A 390 -20.59 25.95 -4.96
CA ILE A 390 -21.10 26.33 -3.64
C ILE A 390 -22.44 25.62 -3.40
N ASP A 391 -22.59 25.00 -2.25
CA ASP A 391 -23.88 24.53 -1.76
C ASP A 391 -24.34 25.38 -0.57
N THR A 392 -25.55 25.93 -0.56
CA THR A 392 -26.05 26.86 0.47
C THR A 392 -27.33 26.37 1.15
N ASP A 393 -27.60 26.88 2.34
CA ASP A 393 -28.86 26.66 3.09
C ASP A 393 -29.85 27.84 3.00
N ASP A 394 -29.59 28.78 2.09
CA ASP A 394 -30.40 29.99 1.85
C ASP A 394 -30.62 30.92 3.04
N SER A 395 -29.94 30.68 4.16
CA SER A 395 -29.99 31.63 5.26
C SER A 395 -29.34 32.96 4.83
N ALA A 396 -29.91 34.08 5.27
CA ALA A 396 -29.36 35.41 4.95
C ALA A 396 -27.86 35.51 5.30
N ARG A 397 -27.43 34.86 6.38
CA ARG A 397 -26.02 34.79 6.78
C ARG A 397 -25.14 34.01 5.80
N SER A 398 -25.66 32.97 5.16
CA SER A 398 -24.94 32.20 4.15
C SER A 398 -24.82 32.97 2.84
N LEU A 399 -25.89 33.65 2.42
CA LEU A 399 -25.86 34.51 1.23
C LEU A 399 -24.87 35.67 1.40
N ASP A 400 -24.83 36.30 2.58
CA ASP A 400 -23.85 37.34 2.92
C ASP A 400 -22.39 36.85 2.87
N ALA A 401 -22.15 35.54 2.99
CA ALA A 401 -20.82 34.94 3.01
C ALA A 401 -20.32 34.49 1.61
N LEU A 402 -21.19 34.46 0.59
CA LEU A 402 -20.83 34.01 -0.76
C LEU A 402 -19.64 34.78 -1.38
N PRO A 403 -19.53 36.13 -1.26
CA PRO A 403 -18.39 36.85 -1.81
C PRO A 403 -17.04 36.41 -1.20
N ASP A 404 -17.04 36.03 0.07
CA ASP A 404 -15.83 35.62 0.77
C ASP A 404 -15.36 34.21 0.34
N VAL A 405 -16.23 33.37 -0.25
CA VAL A 405 -15.85 32.03 -0.74
C VAL A 405 -14.75 32.13 -1.79
N LEU A 406 -14.83 33.07 -2.74
CA LEU A 406 -13.81 33.21 -3.78
C LEU A 406 -12.44 33.63 -3.21
N ALA A 407 -12.43 34.37 -2.11
CA ALA A 407 -11.20 34.75 -1.41
C ALA A 407 -10.57 33.60 -0.62
N SER A 408 -11.33 32.51 -0.34
CA SER A 408 -10.83 31.33 0.38
C SER A 408 -9.85 30.48 -0.43
N GLY A 409 -9.94 30.54 -1.76
CA GLY A 409 -9.20 29.67 -2.67
C GLY A 409 -9.75 28.24 -2.76
N GLU A 410 -10.82 27.91 -2.03
CA GLU A 410 -11.53 26.64 -2.17
C GLU A 410 -12.38 26.63 -3.45
N LEU A 411 -12.37 25.50 -4.16
CA LEU A 411 -13.14 25.32 -5.40
C LEU A 411 -14.47 24.58 -5.18
N HIS A 412 -14.67 24.04 -3.98
CA HIS A 412 -15.89 23.35 -3.60
C HIS A 412 -16.14 23.62 -2.11
N VAL A 413 -17.26 24.26 -1.78
CA VAL A 413 -17.64 24.56 -0.40
C VAL A 413 -19.13 24.35 -0.18
N ALA A 414 -19.50 24.19 1.08
CA ALA A 414 -20.87 24.32 1.54
C ALA A 414 -20.94 25.48 2.55
N VAL A 415 -21.99 26.29 2.48
CA VAL A 415 -22.22 27.40 3.41
C VAL A 415 -23.46 27.08 4.23
N ARG A 416 -23.27 26.96 5.55
CA ARG A 416 -24.35 26.66 6.50
C ARG A 416 -24.36 27.70 7.61
N ASN A 417 -25.47 28.39 7.79
CA ASN A 417 -25.67 29.47 8.76
C ASN A 417 -24.53 30.52 8.75
N GLY A 418 -24.00 30.84 7.56
CA GLY A 418 -22.86 31.76 7.38
C GLY A 418 -21.47 31.17 7.68
N THR A 419 -21.36 29.87 7.93
CA THR A 419 -20.08 29.16 8.08
C THR A 419 -19.70 28.50 6.77
N ILE A 420 -18.49 28.79 6.28
CA ILE A 420 -17.93 28.16 5.08
C ILE A 420 -17.26 26.84 5.49
N LEU A 421 -17.75 25.74 4.91
CA LEU A 421 -17.26 24.38 5.11
C LEU A 421 -16.59 23.90 3.83
N ALA A 422 -15.38 23.34 3.95
CA ALA A 422 -14.67 22.76 2.83
C ALA A 422 -14.56 21.23 2.97
N PRO A 423 -14.70 20.47 1.86
CA PRO A 423 -14.59 19.03 1.89
C PRO A 423 -13.12 18.61 1.96
N ARG A 424 -12.84 17.60 2.78
CA ARG A 424 -11.53 16.94 2.88
C ARG A 424 -11.72 15.44 2.90
N LEU A 425 -10.89 14.71 2.17
CA LEU A 425 -10.84 13.26 2.30
C LEU A 425 -10.19 12.92 3.64
N THR A 426 -10.93 12.20 4.47
CA THR A 426 -10.46 11.68 5.76
C THR A 426 -10.55 10.17 5.75
N ARG A 427 -9.58 9.50 6.37
CA ARG A 427 -9.66 8.04 6.56
C ARG A 427 -10.80 7.73 7.51
N THR A 428 -11.55 6.67 7.22
CA THR A 428 -12.63 6.19 8.07
C THR A 428 -12.47 4.69 8.30
N LEU A 429 -12.74 4.24 9.52
CA LEU A 429 -12.85 2.82 9.83
C LEU A 429 -14.31 2.39 9.68
N PRO A 430 -14.59 1.14 9.29
CA PRO A 430 -15.95 0.59 9.37
C PRO A 430 -16.44 0.66 10.82
N SER A 431 -17.66 1.15 11.03
CA SER A 431 -18.25 1.22 12.37
C SER A 431 -18.79 -0.15 12.77
N ALA A 432 -18.68 -0.50 14.06
CA ALA A 432 -19.31 -1.67 14.65
C ALA A 432 -20.84 -1.44 14.72
N GLY A 433 -21.50 -1.59 13.57
CA GLY A 433 -22.93 -1.32 13.39
C GLY A 433 -23.43 -1.49 11.96
N ASP A 434 -22.56 -1.89 11.02
CA ASP A 434 -22.96 -2.14 9.64
C ASP A 434 -24.14 -3.11 9.58
N ARG A 435 -25.28 -2.61 9.11
CA ARG A 435 -26.45 -3.44 8.83
C ARG A 435 -26.04 -4.48 7.79
N PRO A 436 -26.30 -5.77 8.03
CA PRO A 436 -26.10 -6.77 6.98
C PRO A 436 -26.95 -6.38 5.76
N LEU A 437 -26.40 -6.63 4.56
CA LEU A 437 -27.14 -6.44 3.33
C LEU A 437 -28.44 -7.25 3.39
N ASP A 438 -29.56 -6.60 3.06
CA ASP A 438 -30.85 -7.26 2.95
C ASP A 438 -30.86 -8.16 1.70
N PRO A 439 -30.91 -9.50 1.84
CA PRO A 439 -30.91 -10.42 0.70
C PRO A 439 -32.11 -10.21 -0.24
N ASP A 440 -33.22 -9.71 0.30
CA ASP A 440 -34.47 -9.45 -0.43
C ASP A 440 -34.55 -7.98 -0.94
N GLY A 441 -33.54 -7.16 -0.62
CA GLY A 441 -33.39 -5.79 -1.15
C GLY A 441 -32.77 -5.76 -2.56
N THR A 442 -33.06 -4.69 -3.30
CA THR A 442 -32.44 -4.45 -4.62
C THR A 442 -31.09 -3.75 -4.47
N ILE A 443 -30.01 -4.35 -4.95
CA ILE A 443 -28.67 -3.78 -4.97
C ILE A 443 -28.36 -3.23 -6.36
N LEU A 444 -28.10 -1.91 -6.45
CA LEU A 444 -27.63 -1.26 -7.68
C LEU A 444 -26.11 -1.41 -7.82
N ILE A 445 -25.65 -1.92 -8.95
CA ILE A 445 -24.24 -1.99 -9.32
C ILE A 445 -24.00 -1.10 -10.53
N THR A 446 -23.42 0.07 -10.29
CA THR A 446 -23.01 1.02 -11.33
C THR A 446 -21.73 0.53 -12.02
N GLY A 447 -21.77 0.30 -13.33
CA GLY A 447 -20.71 -0.40 -14.08
C GLY A 447 -20.82 -1.93 -13.98
N GLY A 448 -22.01 -2.45 -13.64
CA GLY A 448 -22.26 -3.86 -13.36
C GLY A 448 -21.99 -4.80 -14.54
N THR A 449 -22.03 -4.27 -15.77
CA THR A 449 -21.75 -5.02 -17.01
C THR A 449 -20.25 -5.18 -17.30
N GLY A 450 -19.38 -4.40 -16.63
CA GLY A 450 -17.93 -4.48 -16.75
C GLY A 450 -17.32 -5.69 -16.02
N THR A 451 -16.03 -5.97 -16.29
CA THR A 451 -15.32 -7.13 -15.72
C THR A 451 -15.34 -7.14 -14.18
N LEU A 452 -15.10 -5.98 -13.55
CA LEU A 452 -15.15 -5.83 -12.10
C LEU A 452 -16.59 -5.88 -11.57
N GLY A 453 -17.54 -5.24 -12.26
CA GLY A 453 -18.96 -5.25 -11.89
C GLY A 453 -19.52 -6.67 -11.81
N ARG A 454 -19.13 -7.56 -12.74
CA ARG A 454 -19.52 -8.98 -12.72
C ARG A 454 -18.94 -9.74 -11.54
N LEU A 455 -17.69 -9.47 -11.16
CA LEU A 455 -17.06 -10.08 -9.99
C LEU A 455 -17.75 -9.64 -8.69
N VAL A 456 -18.10 -8.34 -8.58
CA VAL A 456 -18.85 -7.80 -7.46
C VAL A 456 -20.25 -8.41 -7.38
N ALA A 457 -20.96 -8.50 -8.52
CA ALA A 457 -22.27 -9.15 -8.59
C ALA A 457 -22.20 -10.61 -8.13
N HIS A 458 -21.20 -11.37 -8.61
CA HIS A 458 -21.00 -12.75 -8.19
C HIS A 458 -20.74 -12.85 -6.69
N HIS A 459 -19.89 -11.98 -6.14
CA HIS A 459 -19.59 -11.94 -4.72
C HIS A 459 -20.83 -11.65 -3.86
N LEU A 460 -21.66 -10.68 -4.27
CA LEU A 460 -22.91 -10.33 -3.57
C LEU A 460 -23.90 -11.50 -3.55
N ILE A 461 -23.99 -12.26 -4.65
CA ILE A 461 -24.85 -13.44 -4.73
C ILE A 461 -24.31 -14.57 -3.84
N THR A 462 -23.02 -14.90 -3.96
CA THR A 462 -22.45 -16.10 -3.32
C THR A 462 -22.14 -15.92 -1.85
N HIS A 463 -21.77 -14.72 -1.41
CA HIS A 463 -21.36 -14.45 -0.03
C HIS A 463 -22.40 -13.67 0.78
N HIS A 464 -23.25 -12.86 0.13
CA HIS A 464 -24.26 -12.03 0.79
C HIS A 464 -25.70 -12.45 0.48
N GLY A 465 -25.90 -13.45 -0.38
CA GLY A 465 -27.22 -14.00 -0.67
C GLY A 465 -28.16 -13.06 -1.44
N ALA A 466 -27.62 -12.01 -2.07
CA ALA A 466 -28.41 -11.00 -2.77
C ALA A 466 -29.25 -11.64 -3.90
N ARG A 467 -30.55 -11.35 -3.93
CA ARG A 467 -31.50 -11.92 -4.91
C ARG A 467 -31.89 -10.95 -6.02
N HIS A 468 -31.82 -9.65 -5.75
CA HIS A 468 -32.24 -8.61 -6.67
C HIS A 468 -31.05 -7.69 -6.98
N LEU A 469 -30.46 -7.84 -8.17
CA LEU A 469 -29.39 -6.96 -8.64
C LEU A 469 -29.90 -6.12 -9.80
N LEU A 470 -29.69 -4.81 -9.73
CA LEU A 470 -29.86 -3.89 -10.86
C LEU A 470 -28.47 -3.53 -11.39
N LEU A 471 -28.17 -3.97 -12.62
CA LEU A 471 -26.88 -3.72 -13.26
C LEU A 471 -27.05 -2.59 -14.27
N THR A 472 -26.25 -1.53 -14.15
CA THR A 472 -26.22 -0.41 -15.10
C THR A 472 -24.84 -0.27 -15.71
#